data_AF-A0A7X9QUR7-F1
#
_entry.id   AF-A0A7X9QUR7-F1
#
_cell.length_a   1.000
_cell.length_b   1.000
_cell.length_c   1.000
_cell.angle_alpha   90.00
_cell.angle_beta   90.00
_cell.angle_gamma   90.00
#
_symmetry.space_group_name_H-M   'P 1'
#
loop_
_entity.id
_entity.type
_entity.pdbx_description
1 polymer ?
#
loop_
_entity_poly.entity_id
_entity_poly.type
_entity_poly.pdbx_seq_one_letter_code
_entity_poly.pdbx_strand_id
1 'polypeptide(L)'
;MESDERKKRLKLLLERRKETPKPKYGVLFEECVEALGENVTVYSNAKSKELYDLFQQHITFTQWSRIDWSKINKYKAIHDLKEVSDLFYQEDIEVYWSYGNFPVLKTKFDNIMGAFEDLVAVSPDTFLYVPRKYVIEVYHEGEITLGYL
;
A
#
# COMPACT_ATOMS: atom_id res chain seq x y z
N MET A 1 -12.02 -38.74 15.42
CA MET A 1 -12.64 -37.71 16.30
C MET A 1 -11.97 -36.34 16.11
N GLU A 2 -10.65 -36.25 16.23
CA GLU A 2 -9.86 -35.00 16.11
C GLU A 2 -9.92 -34.32 14.71
N SER A 3 -10.03 -35.11 13.64
CA SER A 3 -10.16 -34.61 12.25
C SER A 3 -11.46 -33.84 11.99
N ASP A 4 -12.59 -34.29 12.55
CA ASP A 4 -13.89 -33.66 12.31
C ASP A 4 -14.07 -32.36 13.10
N GLU A 5 -13.48 -32.29 14.30
CA GLU A 5 -13.39 -31.07 15.07
C GLU A 5 -12.57 -30.00 14.35
N ARG A 6 -11.43 -30.40 13.76
CA ARG A 6 -10.56 -29.50 13.00
C ARG A 6 -11.26 -28.95 11.75
N LYS A 7 -12.02 -29.79 11.04
CA LYS A 7 -12.86 -29.38 9.90
C LYS A 7 -13.99 -28.45 10.31
N LYS A 8 -14.71 -28.75 11.40
CA LYS A 8 -15.76 -27.87 11.93
C LYS A 8 -15.22 -26.51 12.34
N ARG A 9 -14.07 -26.47 13.02
CA ARG A 9 -13.41 -25.23 13.44
C ARG A 9 -12.97 -24.41 12.23
N LEU A 10 -12.39 -25.04 11.21
CA LEU A 10 -12.04 -24.36 9.96
C LEU A 10 -13.27 -23.77 9.25
N LYS A 11 -14.36 -24.54 9.18
CA LYS A 11 -15.62 -24.10 8.56
C LYS A 11 -16.23 -22.91 9.30
N LEU A 12 -16.24 -22.96 10.63
CA LEU A 12 -16.70 -21.87 11.49
C LEU A 12 -15.85 -20.59 11.33
N LEU A 13 -14.53 -20.74 11.17
CA LEU A 13 -13.62 -19.61 10.91
C LEU A 13 -13.87 -19.00 9.53
N LEU A 14 -14.17 -19.82 8.51
CA LEU A 14 -14.51 -19.35 7.16
C LEU A 14 -15.86 -18.64 7.13
N GLU A 15 -16.87 -19.13 7.87
CA GLU A 15 -18.18 -18.49 8.01
C GLU A 15 -18.09 -17.14 8.72
N ARG A 16 -17.38 -17.07 9.86
CA ARG A 16 -17.12 -15.78 10.55
C ARG A 16 -16.40 -14.76 9.66
N ARG A 17 -15.51 -15.21 8.78
CA ARG A 17 -14.79 -14.34 7.84
C ARG A 17 -15.70 -13.77 6.74
N LYS A 18 -16.80 -14.47 6.40
CA LYS A 18 -17.83 -13.97 5.47
C LYS A 18 -18.78 -12.97 6.14
N GLU A 19 -19.02 -13.11 7.44
CA GLU A 19 -19.97 -12.28 8.21
C GLU A 19 -19.39 -10.96 8.73
N THR A 20 -18.07 -10.82 8.85
CA THR A 20 -17.48 -9.51 9.15
C THR A 20 -17.73 -8.57 7.98
N PRO A 21 -18.56 -7.51 8.14
CA PRO A 21 -18.74 -6.52 7.08
C PRO A 21 -17.36 -5.94 6.77
N LYS A 22 -16.91 -6.08 5.51
CA LYS A 22 -15.71 -5.38 5.08
C LYS A 22 -15.97 -3.89 5.33
N PRO A 23 -15.09 -3.19 6.08
CA PRO A 23 -15.19 -1.75 6.19
C PRO A 23 -15.30 -1.17 4.78
N LYS A 24 -16.33 -0.37 4.54
CA LYS A 24 -16.56 0.28 3.27
C LYS A 24 -15.68 1.53 3.24
N TYR A 25 -14.55 1.46 2.56
CA TYR A 25 -13.56 2.54 2.54
C TYR A 25 -13.92 3.68 1.58
N GLY A 26 -15.06 3.58 0.89
CA GLY A 26 -15.52 4.58 -0.07
C GLY A 26 -15.29 4.14 -1.51
N VAL A 27 -15.96 4.83 -2.43
CA VAL A 27 -16.02 4.45 -3.86
C VAL A 27 -14.63 4.46 -4.50
N LEU A 28 -13.85 5.53 -4.30
CA LEU A 28 -12.50 5.67 -4.91
C LEU A 28 -11.55 4.53 -4.50
N PHE A 29 -11.60 4.12 -3.23
CA PHE A 29 -10.79 3.00 -2.78
C PHE A 29 -11.25 1.66 -3.36
N GLU A 30 -12.57 1.45 -3.46
CA GLU A 30 -13.14 0.24 -4.07
C GLU A 30 -12.76 0.15 -5.56
N GLU A 31 -12.88 1.26 -6.29
CA GLU A 31 -12.47 1.40 -7.71
C GLU A 31 -10.96 1.14 -7.88
N CYS A 32 -10.11 1.70 -7.01
CA CYS A 32 -8.66 1.44 -7.04
C CYS A 32 -8.34 -0.05 -6.83
N VAL A 33 -8.96 -0.71 -5.85
CA VAL A 33 -8.73 -2.15 -5.61
C VAL A 33 -9.20 -3.00 -6.80
N GLU A 34 -10.30 -2.61 -7.44
CA GLU A 34 -10.78 -3.28 -8.66
C GLU A 34 -9.82 -3.07 -9.84
N ALA A 35 -9.36 -1.84 -10.06
CA ALA A 35 -8.43 -1.47 -11.13
C ALA A 35 -7.06 -2.16 -10.97
N LEU A 36 -6.56 -2.30 -9.74
CA LEU A 36 -5.33 -3.03 -9.45
C LEU A 36 -5.43 -4.54 -9.78
N GLY A 37 -6.64 -5.07 -9.93
CA GLY A 37 -6.89 -6.41 -10.46
C GLY A 37 -6.46 -7.56 -9.54
N GLU A 38 -5.93 -8.62 -10.14
CA GLU A 38 -5.53 -9.83 -9.42
C GLU A 38 -4.24 -9.64 -8.61
N ASN A 39 -4.01 -10.51 -7.62
CA ASN A 39 -2.80 -10.50 -6.77
C ASN A 39 -2.65 -9.27 -5.84
N VAL A 40 -3.72 -8.52 -5.62
CA VAL A 40 -3.78 -7.46 -4.60
C VAL A 40 -4.14 -8.07 -3.25
N THR A 41 -3.32 -7.80 -2.24
CA THR A 41 -3.67 -8.08 -0.85
C THR A 41 -4.09 -6.80 -0.16
N VAL A 42 -5.36 -6.74 0.26
CA VAL A 42 -5.86 -5.70 1.17
C VAL A 42 -5.63 -6.17 2.60
N TYR A 43 -4.76 -5.50 3.35
CA TYR A 43 -4.51 -5.86 4.74
C TYR A 43 -5.69 -5.50 5.65
N SER A 44 -5.84 -6.21 6.77
CA SER A 44 -6.84 -5.87 7.78
C SER A 44 -6.49 -4.54 8.45
N ASN A 45 -7.45 -3.87 9.10
CA ASN A 45 -7.18 -2.64 9.87
C ASN A 45 -6.08 -2.83 10.92
N ALA A 46 -6.10 -3.94 11.66
CA ALA A 46 -5.09 -4.24 12.67
C ALA A 46 -3.70 -4.40 12.03
N LYS A 47 -3.60 -5.14 10.92
CA LYS A 47 -2.32 -5.33 10.23
C LYS A 47 -1.82 -4.06 9.56
N SER A 48 -2.73 -3.29 8.98
CA SER A 48 -2.42 -1.99 8.36
C SER A 48 -1.86 -1.03 9.40
N LYS A 49 -2.46 -0.97 10.60
CA LYS A 49 -1.94 -0.16 11.70
C LYS A 49 -0.49 -0.54 12.07
N GLU A 50 -0.20 -1.83 12.24
CA GLU A 50 1.18 -2.29 12.48
C GLU A 50 2.14 -1.86 11.35
N LEU A 51 1.69 -1.96 10.10
CA LEU A 51 2.49 -1.59 8.93
C LEU A 51 2.72 -0.08 8.83
N TYR A 52 1.73 0.76 9.16
CA TYR A 52 1.89 2.21 9.26
C TYR A 52 2.88 2.57 10.37
N ASP A 53 2.76 1.97 11.55
CA ASP A 53 3.69 2.20 12.67
C ASP A 53 5.13 1.86 12.26
N LEU A 54 5.34 0.72 11.58
CA LEU A 54 6.65 0.31 11.07
C LEU A 54 7.16 1.22 9.95
N PHE A 55 6.28 1.68 9.06
CA PHE A 55 6.64 2.59 7.98
C PHE A 55 7.10 3.95 8.54
N GLN A 56 6.36 4.50 9.50
CA GLN A 56 6.69 5.76 10.17
C GLN A 56 7.91 5.68 11.09
N GLN A 57 8.29 4.48 11.54
CA GLN A 57 9.57 4.26 12.24
C GLN A 57 10.78 4.27 11.29
N HIS A 58 10.60 3.82 10.05
CA HIS A 58 11.68 3.76 9.07
C HIS A 58 11.82 5.04 8.24
N ILE A 59 10.70 5.73 7.99
CA ILE A 59 10.65 6.93 7.16
C ILE A 59 10.35 8.13 8.05
N THR A 60 11.24 9.12 8.00
CA THR A 60 11.02 10.39 8.69
C THR A 60 10.13 11.29 7.85
N PHE A 61 9.13 11.90 8.48
CA PHE A 61 8.23 12.86 7.85
C PHE A 61 8.47 14.26 8.40
N THR A 62 8.25 15.25 7.55
CA THR A 62 8.21 16.66 7.94
C THR A 62 6.91 16.99 8.70
N GLN A 63 6.83 18.19 9.26
CA GLN A 63 5.59 18.69 9.89
C GLN A 63 4.41 18.83 8.91
N TRP A 64 4.68 18.76 7.61
CA TRP A 64 3.69 18.87 6.53
C TRP A 64 3.31 17.50 5.96
N SER A 65 3.60 16.40 6.67
CA SER A 65 3.31 15.03 6.26
C SER A 65 3.97 14.56 4.96
N ARG A 66 4.95 15.33 4.44
CA ARG A 66 5.86 14.92 3.36
C ARG A 66 7.01 14.10 3.91
N ILE A 67 7.57 13.20 3.12
CA ILE A 67 8.84 12.54 3.47
C ILE A 67 9.92 13.62 3.66
N ASP A 68 10.67 13.54 4.75
CA ASP A 68 11.85 14.39 4.96
C ASP A 68 13.01 13.86 4.13
N TRP A 69 13.08 14.28 2.87
CA TRP A 69 14.12 13.88 1.92
C TRP A 69 15.54 14.20 2.41
N SER A 70 15.71 15.17 3.31
CA SER A 70 17.03 15.47 3.90
C SER A 70 17.59 14.33 4.76
N LYS A 71 16.73 13.39 5.19
CA LYS A 71 17.10 12.20 5.96
C LYS A 71 17.36 10.97 5.10
N ILE A 72 17.10 11.04 3.80
CA ILE A 72 17.33 9.94 2.87
C ILE A 72 18.64 10.20 2.12
N ASN A 73 19.62 9.32 2.31
CA ASN A 73 20.99 9.49 1.77
C ASN A 73 21.04 9.70 0.26
N LYS A 74 20.15 9.04 -0.47
CA LYS A 74 20.06 9.15 -1.92
C LYS A 74 18.59 9.17 -2.33
N TYR A 75 18.19 10.24 -3.01
CA TYR A 75 16.88 10.37 -3.61
C TYR A 75 16.98 11.09 -4.95
N LYS A 76 15.97 10.91 -5.82
CA LYS A 76 15.85 11.62 -7.09
C LYS A 76 14.38 11.90 -7.41
N ALA A 77 14.11 13.07 -7.99
CA ALA A 77 12.84 13.30 -8.66
C ALA A 77 12.77 12.44 -9.93
N ILE A 78 11.58 11.94 -10.25
CA ILE A 78 11.26 11.21 -11.47
C ILE A 78 9.99 11.82 -12.08
N HIS A 79 9.82 11.72 -13.38
CA HIS A 79 8.65 12.27 -14.09
C HIS A 79 7.58 11.21 -14.34
N ASP A 80 7.96 9.95 -14.49
CA ASP A 80 7.06 8.81 -14.70
C ASP A 80 7.57 7.61 -13.91
N LEU A 81 6.67 6.83 -13.29
CA LEU A 81 6.99 5.59 -12.60
C LEU A 81 7.72 4.58 -13.52
N LYS A 82 7.53 4.63 -14.85
CA LYS A 82 8.26 3.79 -15.81
C LYS A 82 9.77 3.91 -15.68
N GLU A 83 10.28 5.08 -15.26
CA GLU A 83 11.73 5.31 -15.05
C GLU A 83 12.34 4.42 -13.97
N VAL A 84 11.52 3.80 -13.13
CA VAL A 84 11.95 2.95 -12.01
C VAL A 84 11.44 1.52 -12.13
N SER A 85 10.84 1.16 -13.27
CA SER A 85 10.28 -0.18 -13.52
C SER A 85 11.26 -1.30 -13.17
N ASP A 86 12.52 -1.21 -13.61
CA ASP A 86 13.57 -2.20 -13.33
C ASP A 86 13.82 -2.44 -11.83
N LEU A 87 13.62 -1.42 -10.98
CA LEU A 87 13.85 -1.52 -9.54
C LEU A 87 12.71 -2.22 -8.81
N PHE A 88 11.49 -2.14 -9.35
CA PHE A 88 10.26 -2.55 -8.68
C PHE A 88 9.61 -3.79 -9.31
N TYR A 89 10.01 -4.18 -10.53
CA TYR A 89 9.36 -5.24 -11.31
C TYR A 89 9.20 -6.56 -10.56
N GLN A 90 10.23 -6.99 -9.83
CA GLN A 90 10.20 -8.26 -9.07
C GLN A 90 9.74 -8.11 -7.63
N GLU A 91 9.62 -6.88 -7.14
CA GLU A 91 9.35 -6.62 -5.73
C GLU A 91 7.86 -6.80 -5.39
N ASP A 92 7.59 -7.01 -4.11
CA ASP A 92 6.26 -6.77 -3.57
C ASP A 92 6.21 -5.34 -3.04
N ILE A 93 5.19 -4.59 -3.45
CA ILE A 93 5.09 -3.16 -3.17
C ILE A 93 3.94 -2.94 -2.20
N GLU A 94 4.24 -2.29 -1.09
CA GLU A 94 3.25 -1.82 -0.12
C GLU A 94 2.79 -0.41 -0.50
N VAL A 95 1.47 -0.18 -0.52
CA VAL A 95 0.87 1.13 -0.83
C VAL A 95 0.28 1.72 0.44
N TYR A 96 0.70 2.94 0.76
CA TYR A 96 0.28 3.71 1.92
C TYR A 96 -0.32 5.05 1.48
N TRP A 97 -1.17 5.61 2.34
CA TRP A 97 -1.98 6.79 2.04
C TRP A 97 -1.66 7.89 3.04
N SER A 98 -1.52 9.14 2.60
CA SER A 98 -1.20 10.25 3.52
C SER A 98 -2.36 10.67 4.41
N TYR A 99 -3.60 10.44 3.96
CA TYR A 99 -4.80 10.76 4.69
C TYR A 99 -5.85 9.65 4.61
N GLY A 100 -6.66 9.55 5.67
CA GLY A 100 -7.73 8.57 5.81
C GLY A 100 -7.32 7.32 6.59
N ASN A 101 -8.29 6.46 6.88
CA ASN A 101 -8.06 5.16 7.54
C ASN A 101 -8.13 4.02 6.51
N PHE A 102 -7.42 4.21 5.40
CA PHE A 102 -7.36 3.23 4.33
C PHE A 102 -6.36 2.12 4.69
N PRO A 103 -6.68 0.86 4.36
CA PRO A 103 -5.80 -0.25 4.63
C PRO A 103 -4.56 -0.16 3.74
N VAL A 104 -3.46 -0.72 4.22
CA VAL A 104 -2.26 -0.92 3.40
C VAL A 104 -2.59 -1.96 2.33
N LEU A 105 -2.19 -1.68 1.10
CA LEU A 105 -2.26 -2.65 0.01
C LEU A 105 -0.89 -3.27 -0.20
N LYS A 106 -0.85 -4.53 -0.65
CA LYS A 106 0.34 -5.16 -1.20
C LYS A 106 0.03 -5.65 -2.62
N THR A 107 0.84 -5.23 -3.58
CA THR A 107 0.61 -5.51 -5.01
C THR A 107 1.93 -5.56 -5.79
N LYS A 108 1.85 -5.72 -7.12
CA LYS A 108 2.97 -5.71 -8.06
C LYS A 108 3.07 -4.41 -8.85
N PHE A 109 4.26 -4.13 -9.37
CA PHE A 109 4.53 -2.92 -10.13
C PHE A 109 3.64 -2.78 -11.38
N ASP A 110 3.45 -3.86 -12.14
CA ASP A 110 2.60 -3.85 -13.34
C ASP A 110 1.15 -3.48 -13.03
N ASN A 111 0.62 -3.93 -11.89
CA ASN A 111 -0.74 -3.58 -11.44
C ASN A 111 -0.83 -2.09 -11.11
N ILE A 112 0.18 -1.53 -10.42
CA ILE A 112 0.24 -0.09 -10.13
C ILE A 112 0.28 0.72 -11.42
N MET A 113 1.08 0.29 -12.41
CA MET A 113 1.16 0.96 -13.70
C MET A 113 -0.17 0.98 -14.45
N GLY A 114 -0.96 -0.10 -14.35
CA GLY A 114 -2.28 -0.20 -14.97
C GLY A 114 -3.38 0.59 -14.25
N ALA A 115 -3.21 0.87 -12.95
CA ALA A 115 -4.22 1.48 -12.08
C ALA A 115 -3.74 2.79 -11.44
N PHE A 116 -2.75 3.46 -12.03
CA PHE A 116 -2.06 4.60 -11.41
C PHE A 116 -3.01 5.75 -11.08
N GLU A 117 -3.90 6.10 -12.01
CA GLU A 117 -4.90 7.17 -11.83
C GLU A 117 -5.86 6.87 -10.68
N ASP A 118 -6.38 5.65 -10.61
CA ASP A 118 -7.27 5.22 -9.53
C ASP A 118 -6.53 5.21 -8.18
N LEU A 119 -5.26 4.82 -8.18
CA LEU A 119 -4.40 4.79 -6.99
C LEU A 119 -4.18 6.20 -6.44
N VAL A 120 -3.79 7.17 -7.25
CA VAL A 120 -3.56 8.55 -6.78
C VAL A 120 -4.85 9.30 -6.45
N ALA A 121 -6.02 8.82 -6.90
CA ALA A 121 -7.31 9.39 -6.55
C ALA A 121 -7.78 9.08 -5.12
N VAL A 122 -7.22 8.05 -4.46
CA VAL A 122 -7.69 7.60 -3.13
C VAL A 122 -7.36 8.60 -2.02
N SER A 123 -6.19 9.21 -2.05
CA SER A 123 -5.65 10.07 -1.00
C SER A 123 -4.77 11.15 -1.63
N PRO A 124 -4.63 12.35 -1.03
CA PRO A 124 -3.82 13.43 -1.61
C PRO A 124 -2.41 12.97 -1.98
N ASP A 125 -1.71 12.29 -1.06
CA ASP A 125 -0.39 11.74 -1.36
C ASP A 125 -0.40 10.23 -1.16
N THR A 126 0.35 9.55 -2.01
CA THR A 126 0.48 8.10 -1.98
C THR A 126 1.94 7.71 -1.87
N PHE A 127 2.23 6.71 -1.04
CA PHE A 127 3.58 6.19 -0.87
C PHE A 127 3.67 4.75 -1.36
N LEU A 128 4.62 4.49 -2.26
CA LEU A 128 4.95 3.14 -2.71
C LEU A 128 6.22 2.71 -1.98
N TYR A 129 6.15 1.63 -1.23
CA TYR A 129 7.21 1.22 -0.32
C TYR A 129 7.62 -0.22 -0.57
N VAL A 130 8.92 -0.41 -0.77
CA VAL A 130 9.55 -1.74 -0.71
C VAL A 130 10.38 -1.76 0.57
N PRO A 131 9.97 -2.52 1.60
CA PRO A 131 10.57 -2.46 2.92
C PRO A 131 12.09 -2.50 2.92
N ARG A 132 12.72 -1.47 3.49
CA ARG A 132 14.18 -1.33 3.62
C ARG A 132 14.96 -1.30 2.30
N LYS A 133 14.31 -1.02 1.16
CA LYS A 133 14.99 -0.87 -0.13
C LYS A 133 14.66 0.47 -0.78
N TYR A 134 13.39 0.75 -0.99
CA TYR A 134 12.94 1.89 -1.78
C TYR A 134 11.66 2.49 -1.21
N VAL A 135 11.50 3.81 -1.38
CA VAL A 135 10.25 4.52 -1.15
C VAL A 135 10.01 5.50 -2.28
N ILE A 136 8.77 5.59 -2.76
CA ILE A 136 8.33 6.64 -3.68
C ILE A 136 7.22 7.42 -2.99
N GLU A 137 7.32 8.74 -3.03
CA GLU A 137 6.20 9.65 -2.74
C GLU A 137 5.63 10.12 -4.07
N VAL A 138 4.32 9.97 -4.25
CA VAL A 138 3.54 10.61 -5.30
C VAL A 138 2.77 11.73 -4.63
N TYR A 139 3.23 12.95 -4.83
CA TYR A 139 2.66 14.15 -4.22
C TYR A 139 1.51 14.71 -5.08
N HIS A 140 0.42 15.18 -4.46
CA HIS A 140 -0.75 15.69 -5.20
C HIS A 140 -0.46 16.84 -6.18
N GLU A 141 0.62 17.60 -5.99
CA GLU A 141 1.03 18.66 -6.94
C GLU A 141 1.82 18.13 -8.15
N GLY A 142 1.97 16.81 -8.26
CA GLY A 142 2.57 16.14 -9.42
C GLY A 142 4.05 15.78 -9.27
N GLU A 143 4.68 16.09 -8.13
CA GLU A 143 6.04 15.66 -7.84
C GLU A 143 6.07 14.16 -7.52
N ILE A 144 6.95 13.41 -8.19
CA ILE A 144 7.24 12.03 -7.84
C ILE A 144 8.71 11.93 -7.45
N THR A 145 8.97 11.44 -6.24
CA THR A 145 10.34 11.34 -5.72
C THR A 145 10.63 9.92 -5.25
N LEU A 146 11.71 9.34 -5.75
CA LEU A 146 12.26 8.05 -5.33
C LEU A 146 13.36 8.25 -4.29
N GLY A 147 13.27 7.55 -3.16
CA GLY A 147 14.33 7.39 -2.17
C GLY A 147 14.89 5.97 -2.12
N TYR A 148 16.19 5.86 -1.83
CA TYR A 148 16.91 4.61 -1.56
C TYR A 148 17.18 4.51 -0.06
N LEU A 149 16.80 3.38 0.55
CA LEU A 149 16.77 3.18 2.01
C LEU A 149 17.87 2.24 2.52
#